data_AF-A0A527ZKP3-F1
#
_entry.id   AF-A0A527ZKP3-F1
#
_cell.length_a   1.000
_cell.length_b   1.000
_cell.length_c   1.000
_cell.angle_alpha   90.00
_cell.angle_beta   90.00
_cell.angle_gamma   90.00
#
_symmetry.space_group_name_H-M   'P 1'
#
loop_
_entity.id
_entity.type
_entity.pdbx_description
1 polymer ?
#
loop_
_entity_poly.entity_id
_entity_poly.type
_entity_poly.pdbx_seq_one_letter_code
_entity_poly.pdbx_strand_id
1 'polypeptide(L)'
;KNGAHFPYSDGSPAEFASDAGTSETLQSYAKAVRWSTDRTLSRLIDGADWRDATMIYTSDHGQNFSVGHLTHCSSYTNVDPNEAIVPMLVSTGNEELRARFEKVAKQYPNMASHFAIAPTLLELMGYRPSEISARYESSLLHGLTSQPQFVTDDILGLFSNRPAWHSVDPTIQKGRQRLDLLTLTNSLPNICEGGIGCVAGPETISSE
;
A
#
# COMPACT_ATOMS: atom_id res chain seq x y z
N LYS A 1 -11.29 -7.04 -2.69
CA LYS A 1 -10.78 -5.65 -2.66
C LYS A 1 -9.89 -5.47 -3.89
N ASN A 2 -10.16 -4.50 -4.75
CA ASN A 2 -9.43 -4.32 -6.02
C ASN A 2 -8.40 -3.18 -5.98
N GLY A 3 -8.14 -2.58 -4.81
CA GLY A 3 -7.28 -1.40 -4.71
C GLY A 3 -7.87 -0.20 -5.47
N ALA A 4 -7.01 0.68 -5.98
CA ALA A 4 -7.40 1.86 -6.75
C ALA A 4 -7.08 1.67 -8.25
N HIS A 5 -7.52 0.55 -8.81
CA HIS A 5 -7.32 0.23 -10.21
C HIS A 5 -8.09 1.20 -11.14
N PHE A 6 -7.51 1.55 -12.29
CA PHE A 6 -8.16 2.37 -13.31
C PHE A 6 -9.24 1.58 -14.07
N PRO A 7 -10.38 2.17 -14.49
CA PRO A 7 -10.81 3.56 -14.27
C PRO A 7 -11.25 3.81 -12.81
N TYR A 8 -10.78 4.91 -12.21
CA TYR A 8 -10.99 5.17 -10.78
C TYR A 8 -12.43 5.50 -10.41
N SER A 9 -13.25 5.93 -11.37
CA SER A 9 -14.69 6.20 -11.19
C SER A 9 -15.44 4.99 -10.64
N ASP A 10 -14.95 3.79 -10.94
CA ASP A 10 -15.60 2.53 -10.57
C ASP A 10 -15.12 2.04 -9.20
N GLY A 11 -14.12 2.72 -8.63
CA GLY A 11 -13.50 2.39 -7.35
C GLY A 11 -14.26 2.89 -6.12
N SER A 12 -15.33 3.68 -6.31
CA SER A 12 -16.19 4.20 -5.22
C SER A 12 -17.61 4.51 -5.72
N PRO A 13 -18.64 4.46 -4.85
CA PRO A 13 -19.97 4.97 -5.17
C PRO A 13 -19.93 6.44 -5.60
N ALA A 14 -20.84 6.83 -6.48
CA ALA A 14 -20.86 8.16 -7.09
C ALA A 14 -21.02 9.29 -6.06
N GLU A 15 -21.76 9.02 -4.99
CA GLU A 15 -22.01 9.91 -3.86
C GLU A 15 -20.80 10.09 -2.93
N PHE A 16 -19.78 9.23 -3.03
CA PHE A 16 -18.61 9.33 -2.19
C PHE A 16 -17.72 10.51 -2.61
N ALA A 17 -17.56 11.47 -1.71
CA ALA A 17 -16.75 12.65 -1.92
C ALA A 17 -15.34 12.49 -1.32
N SER A 18 -14.36 13.05 -2.02
CA SER A 18 -13.00 13.25 -1.50
C SER A 18 -12.53 14.62 -1.98
N ASP A 19 -11.94 15.36 -1.07
CA ASP A 19 -11.33 16.67 -1.27
C ASP A 19 -9.82 16.58 -1.53
N ALA A 20 -9.24 15.38 -1.52
CA ALA A 20 -7.84 15.16 -1.82
C ALA A 20 -7.58 15.09 -3.32
N GLY A 21 -6.53 15.78 -3.79
CA GLY A 21 -6.08 15.78 -5.19
C GLY A 21 -6.28 17.12 -5.91
N THR A 22 -5.31 17.51 -6.74
CA THR A 22 -5.30 18.82 -7.42
C THR A 22 -5.92 18.81 -8.82
N SER A 23 -6.21 17.63 -9.36
CA SER A 23 -6.88 17.42 -10.66
C SER A 23 -8.04 16.45 -10.51
N GLU A 24 -8.99 16.45 -11.45
CA GLU A 24 -10.13 15.52 -11.47
C GLU A 24 -9.69 14.05 -11.41
N THR A 25 -8.63 13.70 -12.15
CA THR A 25 -8.04 12.35 -12.12
C THR A 25 -7.49 12.00 -10.75
N LEU A 26 -6.74 12.92 -10.11
CA LEU A 26 -6.18 12.69 -8.78
C LEU A 26 -7.28 12.63 -7.71
N GLN A 27 -8.34 13.43 -7.84
CA GLN A 27 -9.50 13.36 -6.96
C GLN A 27 -10.22 12.03 -7.09
N SER A 28 -10.44 11.56 -8.32
CA SER A 28 -11.06 10.26 -8.57
C SER A 28 -10.21 9.11 -8.03
N TYR A 29 -8.88 9.16 -8.22
CA TYR A 29 -7.95 8.20 -7.63
C TYR A 29 -8.01 8.23 -6.10
N ALA A 30 -7.98 9.41 -5.48
CA ALA A 30 -8.05 9.55 -4.04
C ALA A 30 -9.37 9.02 -3.46
N LYS A 31 -10.51 9.23 -4.15
CA LYS A 31 -11.81 8.62 -3.81
C LYS A 31 -11.71 7.09 -3.83
N ALA A 32 -11.17 6.52 -4.90
CA ALA A 32 -11.01 5.08 -5.03
C ALA A 32 -10.13 4.51 -3.91
N VAL A 33 -8.99 5.15 -3.59
CA VAL A 33 -8.12 4.73 -2.48
C VAL A 33 -8.86 4.79 -1.14
N ARG A 34 -9.52 5.92 -0.82
CA ARG A 34 -10.26 6.08 0.43
C ARG A 34 -11.37 5.04 0.58
N TRP A 35 -12.11 4.78 -0.51
CA TRP A 35 -13.22 3.83 -0.48
C TRP A 35 -12.75 2.37 -0.45
N SER A 36 -11.90 1.97 -1.38
CA SER A 36 -11.56 0.55 -1.55
C SER A 36 -10.50 0.07 -0.56
N THR A 37 -9.60 0.97 -0.16
CA THR A 37 -8.39 0.63 0.59
C THR A 37 -8.45 1.09 2.02
N ASP A 38 -8.57 2.40 2.25
CA ASP A 38 -8.53 2.98 3.59
C ASP A 38 -9.66 2.43 4.46
N ARG A 39 -10.93 2.63 4.05
CA ARG A 39 -12.10 2.10 4.80
C ARG A 39 -11.99 0.60 5.08
N THR A 40 -11.56 -0.19 4.10
CA THR A 40 -11.45 -1.64 4.25
C THR A 40 -10.38 -2.02 5.28
N LEU A 41 -9.21 -1.36 5.22
CA LEU A 41 -8.13 -1.60 6.17
C LEU A 41 -8.49 -1.11 7.57
N SER A 42 -9.11 0.06 7.71
CA SER A 42 -9.58 0.55 9.02
C SER A 42 -10.56 -0.44 9.66
N ARG A 43 -11.55 -0.90 8.91
CA ARG A 43 -12.51 -1.92 9.41
C ARG A 43 -11.84 -3.23 9.80
N LEU A 44 -10.83 -3.67 9.05
CA LEU A 44 -10.07 -4.87 9.37
C LEU A 44 -9.22 -4.67 10.64
N ILE A 45 -8.55 -3.53 10.77
CA ILE A 45 -7.74 -3.18 11.93
C ILE A 45 -8.60 -3.07 13.19
N ASP A 46 -9.75 -2.41 13.11
CA ASP A 46 -10.62 -2.20 14.26
C ASP A 46 -11.42 -3.45 14.66
N GLY A 47 -11.76 -4.30 13.68
CA GLY A 47 -12.68 -5.43 13.87
C GLY A 47 -12.04 -6.80 14.03
N ALA A 48 -10.75 -6.98 13.71
CA ALA A 48 -10.08 -8.27 13.79
C ALA A 48 -9.55 -8.58 15.20
N ASP A 49 -9.47 -9.88 15.52
CA ASP A 49 -8.72 -10.35 16.69
C ASP A 49 -7.22 -10.43 16.35
N TRP A 50 -6.42 -9.62 17.03
CA TRP A 50 -4.99 -9.47 16.74
C TRP A 50 -4.08 -10.31 17.64
N ARG A 51 -4.62 -11.04 18.63
CA ARG A 51 -3.81 -11.69 19.69
C ARG A 51 -2.60 -12.47 19.19
N ASP A 52 -2.78 -13.22 18.10
CA ASP A 52 -1.72 -14.02 17.46
C ASP A 52 -1.61 -13.71 15.95
N ALA A 53 -1.93 -12.47 15.55
CA ALA A 53 -1.94 -12.07 14.15
C ALA A 53 -0.92 -10.97 13.85
N THR A 54 -0.29 -11.10 12.68
CA THR A 54 0.51 -10.04 12.05
C THR A 54 0.10 -9.94 10.59
N MET A 55 -0.14 -8.72 10.13
CA MET A 55 -0.51 -8.40 8.76
C MET A 55 0.53 -7.44 8.18
N ILE A 56 1.01 -7.76 6.98
CA ILE A 56 1.77 -6.85 6.13
C ILE A 56 0.87 -6.48 4.96
N TYR A 57 0.66 -5.18 4.75
CA TYR A 57 -0.10 -4.64 3.64
C TYR A 57 0.80 -3.81 2.73
N THR A 58 0.69 -4.03 1.43
CA THR A 58 1.32 -3.20 0.41
C THR A 58 0.45 -3.14 -0.85
N SER A 59 0.68 -2.15 -1.71
CA SER A 59 0.16 -2.17 -3.08
C SER A 59 1.09 -3.02 -3.95
N ASP A 60 0.55 -3.64 -4.98
CA ASP A 60 1.31 -4.36 -6.01
C ASP A 60 2.19 -3.40 -6.83
N HIS A 61 1.65 -2.22 -7.16
CA HIS A 61 2.40 -1.12 -7.76
C HIS A 61 1.78 0.23 -7.39
N GLY A 62 2.49 1.29 -7.74
CA GLY A 62 2.06 2.69 -7.65
C GLY A 62 1.35 3.14 -8.92
N GLN A 63 1.37 4.43 -9.23
CA GLN A 63 0.50 5.00 -10.27
C GLN A 63 1.17 6.17 -11.00
N ASN A 64 1.24 6.07 -12.33
CA ASN A 64 1.63 7.18 -13.21
C ASN A 64 0.41 8.07 -13.49
N PHE A 65 0.58 9.38 -13.34
CA PHE A 65 -0.47 10.40 -13.58
C PHE A 65 -0.10 11.39 -14.68
N SER A 66 0.96 11.11 -15.43
CA SER A 66 1.40 11.95 -16.55
C SER A 66 0.39 11.87 -17.69
N VAL A 67 -0.02 13.03 -18.21
CA VAL A 67 -1.02 13.11 -19.29
C VAL A 67 -0.49 12.42 -20.54
N GLY A 68 -1.30 11.53 -21.13
CA GLY A 68 -0.93 10.80 -22.35
C GLY A 68 -0.06 9.55 -22.13
N HIS A 69 0.25 9.21 -20.87
CA HIS A 69 0.94 7.98 -20.52
C HIS A 69 -0.03 6.91 -20.01
N LEU A 70 0.40 5.65 -20.06
CA LEU A 70 -0.30 4.56 -19.38
C LEU A 70 -0.28 4.80 -17.87
N THR A 71 -1.29 4.28 -17.19
CA THR A 71 -1.42 4.37 -15.73
C THR A 71 -0.34 3.58 -15.00
N HIS A 72 0.13 2.48 -15.57
CA HIS A 72 1.17 1.64 -15.01
C HIS A 72 1.71 0.73 -16.13
N CYS A 73 2.56 -0.24 -15.80
CA CYS A 73 3.22 -1.13 -16.76
C CYS A 73 4.09 -0.33 -17.75
N SER A 74 4.80 0.69 -17.26
CA SER A 74 5.83 1.34 -18.05
C SER A 74 6.87 0.32 -18.54
N SER A 75 7.32 0.52 -19.77
CA SER A 75 8.46 -0.19 -20.37
C SER A 75 9.76 0.57 -20.08
N TYR A 76 10.90 -0.03 -20.44
CA TYR A 76 12.21 0.61 -20.32
C TYR A 76 12.28 2.03 -20.94
N THR A 77 11.47 2.32 -21.95
CA THR A 77 11.51 3.59 -22.69
C THR A 77 10.70 4.73 -22.07
N ASN A 78 9.83 4.44 -21.10
CA ASN A 78 8.89 5.41 -20.53
C ASN A 78 8.67 5.24 -19.01
N VAL A 79 9.68 4.71 -18.32
CA VAL A 79 9.70 4.42 -16.88
C VAL A 79 9.26 5.64 -16.05
N ASP A 80 8.20 5.47 -15.25
CA ASP A 80 7.83 6.42 -14.19
C ASP A 80 8.12 5.81 -12.81
N PRO A 81 9.04 6.38 -12.02
CA PRO A 81 9.32 5.89 -10.67
C PRO A 81 8.12 5.93 -9.71
N ASN A 82 7.07 6.71 -9.99
CA ASN A 82 5.83 6.69 -9.19
C ASN A 82 5.09 5.36 -9.27
N GLU A 83 5.34 4.53 -10.30
CA GLU A 83 4.80 3.16 -10.39
C GLU A 83 5.45 2.20 -9.39
N ALA A 84 6.61 2.55 -8.83
CA ALA A 84 7.35 1.70 -7.90
C ALA A 84 7.21 2.13 -6.43
N ILE A 85 6.63 3.30 -6.17
CA ILE A 85 6.48 3.83 -4.82
C ILE A 85 5.09 3.46 -4.30
N VAL A 86 5.08 2.56 -3.31
CA VAL A 86 3.87 1.97 -2.73
C VAL A 86 3.86 2.09 -1.20
N PRO A 87 2.68 2.08 -0.56
CA PRO A 87 2.62 1.96 0.89
C PRO A 87 3.17 0.59 1.34
N MET A 88 3.85 0.59 2.49
CA MET A 88 4.20 -0.62 3.23
C MET A 88 3.74 -0.41 4.68
N LEU A 89 2.71 -1.16 5.09
CA LEU A 89 2.10 -1.06 6.41
C LEU A 89 2.23 -2.40 7.12
N VAL A 90 2.51 -2.37 8.42
CA VAL A 90 2.54 -3.57 9.27
C VAL A 90 1.63 -3.34 10.47
N SER A 91 0.74 -4.29 10.73
CA SER A 91 -0.12 -4.35 11.92
C SER A 91 0.11 -5.68 12.65
N THR A 92 0.19 -5.65 13.97
CA THR A 92 0.37 -6.85 14.79
C THR A 92 -0.18 -6.64 16.19
N GLY A 93 -0.76 -7.68 16.78
CA GLY A 93 -1.17 -7.65 18.20
C GLY A 93 -0.03 -7.96 19.17
N ASN A 94 1.14 -8.36 18.68
CA ASN A 94 2.31 -8.62 19.51
C ASN A 94 3.11 -7.32 19.73
N GLU A 95 3.16 -6.83 20.97
CA GLU A 95 3.79 -5.55 21.30
C GLU A 95 5.30 -5.52 21.07
N GLU A 96 6.00 -6.61 21.36
CA GLU A 96 7.44 -6.73 21.13
C GLU A 96 7.75 -6.67 19.64
N LEU A 97 6.98 -7.41 18.84
CA LEU A 97 7.12 -7.44 17.40
C LEU A 97 6.80 -6.07 16.78
N ARG A 98 5.75 -5.39 17.27
CA ARG A 98 5.43 -4.00 16.88
C ARG A 98 6.63 -3.08 17.14
N ALA A 99 7.22 -3.13 18.32
CA ALA A 99 8.37 -2.29 18.67
C ALA A 99 9.58 -2.54 17.75
N ARG A 100 9.80 -3.80 17.32
CA ARG A 100 10.85 -4.15 16.35
C ARG A 100 10.58 -3.53 14.98
N PHE A 101 9.37 -3.67 14.44
CA PHE A 101 9.00 -3.04 13.17
C PHE A 101 9.13 -1.52 13.22
N GLU A 102 8.63 -0.88 14.28
CA GLU A 102 8.74 0.56 14.46
C GLU A 102 10.19 1.04 14.52
N LYS A 103 11.07 0.29 15.19
CA LYS A 103 12.50 0.60 15.25
C LYS A 103 13.12 0.60 13.85
N VAL A 104 12.85 -0.43 13.05
CA VAL A 104 13.35 -0.53 11.67
C VAL A 104 12.79 0.61 10.81
N ALA A 105 11.48 0.87 10.87
CA ALA A 105 10.85 1.94 10.10
C ALA A 105 11.42 3.34 10.43
N LYS A 106 11.74 3.60 11.70
CA LYS A 106 12.39 4.85 12.14
C LYS A 106 13.85 4.96 11.68
N GLN A 107 14.59 3.85 11.70
CA GLN A 107 16.00 3.83 11.34
C GLN A 107 16.23 3.83 9.82
N TYR A 108 15.31 3.25 9.05
CA TYR A 108 15.41 3.08 7.60
C TYR A 108 14.16 3.64 6.90
N PRO A 109 13.87 4.94 7.03
CA PRO A 109 12.68 5.53 6.45
C PRO A 109 12.71 5.39 4.92
N ASN A 110 11.59 4.96 4.35
CA ASN A 110 11.39 4.75 2.90
C ASN A 110 12.28 3.67 2.26
N MET A 111 12.97 2.83 3.03
CA MET A 111 13.87 1.81 2.47
C MET A 111 13.21 0.43 2.28
N ALA A 112 11.96 0.26 2.72
CA ALA A 112 11.25 -1.00 2.57
C ALA A 112 10.91 -1.28 1.10
N SER A 113 11.08 -2.53 0.69
CA SER A 113 10.73 -3.02 -0.65
C SER A 113 9.94 -4.32 -0.55
N HIS A 114 9.33 -4.77 -1.65
CA HIS A 114 8.67 -6.07 -1.70
C HIS A 114 9.62 -7.24 -1.45
N PHE A 115 10.93 -7.09 -1.73
CA PHE A 115 11.92 -8.12 -1.46
C PHE A 115 12.08 -8.43 0.04
N ALA A 116 11.68 -7.50 0.92
CA ALA A 116 11.68 -7.72 2.36
C ALA A 116 10.46 -8.51 2.87
N ILE A 117 9.41 -8.69 2.06
CA ILE A 117 8.16 -9.35 2.51
C ILE A 117 8.39 -10.83 2.77
N ALA A 118 8.90 -11.57 1.77
CA ALA A 118 9.15 -13.00 1.88
C ALA A 118 10.05 -13.38 3.07
N PRO A 119 11.25 -12.77 3.27
CA PRO A 119 12.07 -13.08 4.43
C PRO A 119 11.38 -12.71 5.75
N THR A 120 10.56 -11.63 5.79
CA THR A 120 9.78 -11.31 7.00
C THR A 120 8.78 -12.40 7.34
N LEU A 121 8.01 -12.87 6.37
CA LEU A 121 7.02 -13.93 6.60
C LEU A 121 7.68 -15.23 7.07
N LEU A 122 8.82 -15.61 6.47
CA LEU A 122 9.57 -16.79 6.90
C LEU A 122 10.08 -16.66 8.34
N GLU A 123 10.60 -15.50 8.74
CA GLU A 123 10.99 -15.28 10.14
C GLU A 123 9.79 -15.37 11.10
N LEU A 124 8.65 -14.78 10.72
CA LEU A 124 7.42 -14.84 11.53
C LEU A 124 6.87 -16.27 11.65
N MET A 125 7.11 -17.12 10.65
CA MET A 125 6.77 -18.55 10.68
C MET A 125 7.78 -19.39 11.49
N GLY A 126 8.83 -18.79 12.04
CA GLY A 126 9.82 -19.46 12.90
C GLY A 126 11.00 -20.08 12.16
N TYR A 127 11.21 -19.79 10.87
CA TYR A 127 12.42 -20.21 10.17
C TYR A 127 13.65 -19.47 10.71
N ARG A 128 14.81 -20.13 10.71
CA ARG A 128 16.02 -19.55 11.30
C ARG A 128 16.55 -18.41 10.42
N PRO A 129 16.91 -17.25 11.00
CA PRO A 129 17.45 -16.12 10.22
C PRO A 129 18.63 -16.50 9.32
N SER A 130 19.50 -17.42 9.78
CA SER A 130 20.65 -17.89 9.00
C SER A 130 20.27 -18.67 7.73
N GLU A 131 19.10 -19.32 7.71
CA GLU A 131 18.61 -20.05 6.53
C GLU A 131 17.97 -19.12 5.51
N ILE A 132 17.38 -18.02 6.01
CA ILE A 132 16.72 -16.99 5.21
C ILE A 132 17.76 -16.09 4.55
N SER A 133 18.76 -15.61 5.32
CA SER A 133 19.81 -14.70 4.81
C SER A 133 20.72 -15.33 3.76
N ALA A 134 20.69 -16.67 3.60
CA ALA A 134 21.41 -17.36 2.55
C ALA A 134 20.77 -17.21 1.15
N ARG A 135 19.49 -16.77 1.07
CA ARG A 135 18.72 -16.71 -0.18
C ARG A 135 17.99 -15.39 -0.40
N TYR A 136 17.66 -14.68 0.68
CA TYR A 136 16.87 -13.46 0.64
C TYR A 136 17.67 -12.28 1.17
N GLU A 137 17.21 -11.08 0.81
CA GLU A 137 17.63 -9.84 1.46
C GLU A 137 17.12 -9.76 2.91
N SER A 138 17.46 -8.67 3.59
CA SER A 138 16.97 -8.39 4.94
C SER A 138 15.45 -8.35 5.01
N SER A 139 14.89 -8.92 6.08
CA SER A 139 13.49 -8.75 6.42
C SER A 139 13.20 -7.36 7.00
N LEU A 140 11.92 -7.03 7.13
CA LEU A 140 11.42 -5.84 7.82
C LEU A 140 11.71 -5.84 9.34
N LEU A 141 12.35 -6.89 9.86
CA LEU A 141 12.77 -7.00 11.26
C LEU A 141 14.25 -6.66 11.48
N HIS A 142 15.00 -6.45 10.39
CA HIS A 142 16.44 -6.14 10.40
C HIS A 142 16.75 -4.88 9.58
N GLY A 143 18.04 -4.57 9.42
CA GLY A 143 18.47 -3.38 8.69
C GLY A 143 18.20 -3.47 7.18
N LEU A 144 17.52 -2.46 6.64
CA LEU A 144 17.16 -2.34 5.22
C LEU A 144 18.22 -1.50 4.48
N THR A 145 19.33 -2.13 4.12
CA THR A 145 20.51 -1.44 3.54
C THR A 145 20.55 -1.44 2.02
N SER A 146 19.75 -2.29 1.37
CA SER A 146 19.66 -2.33 -0.10
C SER A 146 19.00 -1.06 -0.62
N GLN A 147 19.52 -0.52 -1.74
CA GLN A 147 18.82 0.56 -2.44
C GLN A 147 17.49 0.02 -2.99
N PRO A 148 16.35 0.68 -2.77
CA PRO A 148 15.09 0.26 -3.37
C PRO A 148 15.17 0.26 -4.90
N GLN A 149 14.73 -0.84 -5.50
CA GLN A 149 14.71 -1.04 -6.94
C GLN A 149 13.39 -1.66 -7.38
N PHE A 150 13.04 -1.45 -8.65
CA PHE A 150 11.92 -2.11 -9.31
C PHE A 150 12.29 -2.53 -10.72
N VAL A 151 11.45 -3.38 -11.30
CA VAL A 151 11.69 -3.97 -12.62
C VAL A 151 10.58 -3.55 -13.57
N THR A 152 10.97 -3.20 -14.79
CA THR A 152 10.06 -3.05 -15.93
C THR A 152 10.28 -4.16 -16.97
N ASP A 153 9.39 -4.19 -17.95
CA ASP A 153 9.43 -5.11 -19.08
C ASP A 153 9.21 -6.58 -18.65
N ASP A 154 9.87 -7.52 -19.33
CA ASP A 154 9.59 -8.93 -19.18
C ASP A 154 10.29 -9.55 -17.96
N ILE A 155 9.60 -9.46 -16.83
CA ILE A 155 9.98 -10.10 -15.56
C ILE A 155 9.89 -11.64 -15.65
N LEU A 156 9.06 -12.17 -16.55
CA LEU A 156 8.77 -13.60 -16.67
C LEU A 156 9.71 -14.32 -17.65
N GLY A 157 10.58 -13.61 -18.36
CA GLY A 157 11.48 -14.19 -19.36
C GLY A 157 10.79 -14.73 -20.61
N LEU A 158 9.56 -14.28 -20.90
CA LEU A 158 8.76 -14.71 -22.05
C LEU A 158 9.20 -14.07 -23.39
N PHE A 159 9.75 -12.86 -23.34
CA PHE A 159 10.09 -11.99 -24.48
C PHE A 159 11.51 -11.39 -24.41
N SER A 160 12.16 -11.39 -23.23
CA SER A 160 13.52 -10.93 -23.00
C SER A 160 14.19 -11.74 -21.89
N ASN A 161 15.46 -12.09 -22.07
CA ASN A 161 16.23 -12.78 -21.03
C ASN A 161 16.81 -11.84 -19.96
N ARG A 162 16.46 -10.55 -19.98
CA ARG A 162 17.00 -9.55 -19.06
C ARG A 162 15.90 -8.64 -18.52
N PRO A 163 15.57 -8.73 -17.23
CA PRO A 163 14.73 -7.72 -16.57
C PRO A 163 15.45 -6.36 -16.56
N ALA A 164 14.70 -5.30 -16.80
CA ALA A 164 15.22 -3.94 -16.72
C ALA A 164 15.07 -3.42 -15.28
N TRP A 165 16.19 -3.36 -14.56
CA TRP A 165 16.24 -2.87 -13.18
C TRP A 165 16.42 -1.36 -13.12
N HIS A 166 15.65 -0.72 -12.25
CA HIS A 166 15.68 0.71 -12.02
C HIS A 166 15.78 1.00 -10.53
N SER A 167 16.71 1.86 -10.13
CA SER A 167 16.73 2.40 -8.78
C SER A 167 15.61 3.41 -8.61
N VAL A 168 14.93 3.39 -7.47
CA VAL A 168 13.91 4.39 -7.13
C VAL A 168 14.40 5.26 -5.98
N ASP A 169 14.21 6.57 -6.11
CA ASP A 169 14.25 7.48 -4.99
C ASP A 169 12.82 7.64 -4.46
N PRO A 170 12.46 7.04 -3.31
CA PRO A 170 11.10 7.11 -2.77
C PRO A 170 10.75 8.52 -2.24
N THR A 171 11.73 9.43 -2.17
CA THR A 171 11.50 10.80 -1.72
C THR A 171 10.99 11.73 -2.82
N ILE A 172 10.93 11.31 -4.08
CA ILE A 172 10.40 12.14 -5.19
C ILE A 172 8.93 12.57 -4.99
N GLN A 173 8.19 11.86 -4.13
CA GLN A 173 6.82 12.23 -3.75
C GLN A 173 6.78 13.30 -2.62
N LYS A 174 7.91 13.57 -1.96
CA LYS A 174 8.03 14.63 -0.92
C LYS A 174 8.05 16.00 -1.61
N GLY A 175 6.86 16.59 -1.64
CA GLY A 175 6.49 17.80 -2.36
C GLY A 175 5.00 17.83 -2.67
N ARG A 176 4.33 16.66 -2.64
CA ARG A 176 2.87 16.48 -2.76
C ARG A 176 2.20 15.98 -1.48
N GLN A 177 2.98 15.69 -0.43
CA GLN A 177 2.45 15.26 0.86
C GLN A 177 1.88 16.47 1.62
N ARG A 178 0.58 16.70 1.49
CA ARG A 178 -0.17 17.36 2.55
C ARG A 178 -0.08 16.42 3.77
N LEU A 179 0.27 16.98 4.93
CA LEU A 179 0.47 16.28 6.20
C LEU A 179 -0.71 15.36 6.61
N ASP A 180 -1.87 15.54 6.00
CA ASP A 180 -3.16 14.91 6.33
C ASP A 180 -3.19 13.39 6.09
N LEU A 181 -2.25 12.81 5.32
CA LEU A 181 -2.16 11.35 5.11
C LEU A 181 -1.29 10.63 6.17
N LEU A 182 -0.53 11.37 6.98
CA LEU A 182 0.35 10.82 8.02
C LEU A 182 -0.36 10.59 9.36
N THR A 183 -1.63 10.97 9.48
CA THR A 183 -2.49 10.67 10.64
C THR A 183 -3.44 9.52 10.34
N LEU A 184 -2.90 8.33 10.10
CA LEU A 184 -3.65 7.08 10.23
C LEU A 184 -3.74 6.59 11.69
N THR A 185 -3.21 7.36 12.65
CA THR A 185 -3.13 6.93 14.06
C THR A 185 -3.59 7.96 15.08
N ASN A 186 -4.16 9.11 14.69
CA ASN A 186 -4.83 9.98 15.66
C ASN A 186 -6.02 10.71 15.05
N SER A 187 -7.20 10.24 15.44
CA SER A 187 -8.42 11.02 15.63
C SER A 187 -8.91 11.87 14.45
N LEU A 188 -9.62 11.22 13.52
CA LEU A 188 -11.01 11.65 13.34
C LEU A 188 -11.86 10.69 14.19
N PRO A 189 -12.42 11.13 15.33
CA PRO A 189 -13.62 10.46 15.81
C PRO A 189 -14.65 10.63 14.69
N ASN A 190 -15.40 9.58 14.36
CA ASN A 190 -16.65 9.65 13.57
C ASN A 190 -16.59 9.25 12.09
N ILE A 191 -15.96 8.11 11.76
CA ILE A 191 -16.52 7.29 10.66
C ILE A 191 -17.61 6.34 11.19
N CYS A 192 -17.67 6.14 12.51
CA CYS A 192 -18.70 5.35 13.20
C CYS A 192 -19.08 5.98 14.56
N GLU A 193 -19.65 7.20 14.60
CA GLU A 193 -20.43 7.61 15.77
C GLU A 193 -21.91 7.31 15.51
N GLY A 194 -22.41 6.27 16.17
CA GLY A 194 -23.79 5.79 16.03
C GLY A 194 -23.83 4.27 15.91
N GLY A 195 -24.20 3.60 17.00
CA GLY A 195 -24.19 2.15 17.12
C GLY A 195 -24.99 1.43 16.04
N ILE A 196 -24.51 0.24 15.67
CA ILE A 196 -25.24 -0.87 15.03
C ILE A 196 -26.31 -0.39 14.03
N GLY A 197 -25.88 0.10 12.87
CA GLY A 197 -26.82 0.53 11.82
C GLY A 197 -26.27 1.62 10.90
N CYS A 198 -25.22 1.34 10.13
CA CYS A 198 -24.89 2.16 8.96
C CYS A 198 -25.82 1.79 7.80
N VAL A 199 -27.02 2.37 7.73
CA VAL A 199 -27.82 2.36 6.48
C VAL A 199 -28.57 3.70 6.31
N ALA A 200 -28.33 4.36 5.19
CA ALA A 200 -29.33 5.17 4.48
C ALA A 200 -28.86 5.41 3.03
N GLY A 201 -28.75 4.34 2.23
CA GLY A 201 -29.13 4.43 0.81
C GLY A 201 -30.64 4.27 0.71
N PRO A 202 -31.33 4.78 -0.32
CA PRO A 202 -32.78 4.72 -0.37
C PRO A 202 -33.26 3.27 -0.43
N GLU A 203 -33.91 2.81 0.63
CA GLU A 203 -34.71 1.60 0.61
C GLU A 203 -35.96 1.87 -0.24
N THR A 204 -36.01 1.28 -1.42
CA THR A 204 -37.29 0.96 -2.07
C THR A 204 -37.25 -0.50 -2.48
N ILE A 205 -37.61 -1.38 -1.54
CA ILE A 205 -38.16 -2.68 -1.87
C ILE A 205 -39.65 -2.45 -2.11
N SER A 206 -40.01 -2.37 -3.39
CA SER A 206 -41.41 -2.49 -3.83
C SER A 206 -41.82 -3.94 -3.67
N SER A 207 -42.86 -4.17 -2.87
CA SER A 207 -43.57 -5.45 -2.82
C SER A 207 -44.64 -5.45 -3.90
N GLU A 208 -44.53 -6.39 -4.84
CA GLU A 208 -45.64 -7.16 -5.43
C GLU A 208 -45.16 -8.59 -5.69
#